data_AF-A0A1A6HUP8-F1
#
_entry.id   AF-A0A1A6HUP8-F1
#
_cell.length_a   1.000
_cell.length_b   1.000
_cell.length_c   1.000
_cell.angle_alpha   90.00
_cell.angle_beta   90.00
_cell.angle_gamma   90.00
#
_symmetry.space_group_name_H-M   'P 1'
#
loop_
_entity.id
_entity.type
_entity.pdbx_description
1 polymer ?
#
loop_
_entity_poly.entity_id
_entity_poly.type
_entity_poly.pdbx_seq_one_letter_code
_entity_poly.pdbx_strand_id
1 'polypeptide(L)'
;LLTKDSKQRLGCQEEGATEVKRHPFFRNMNFKRLEAGMLDPPFVPDPRAVYCKDVLDIEQFSTVKGVNLDHTDDDFYSKFSTGSVPIPWQNEMIETECFKELNVFGPNGTLSPDLNRSQPPEPPKKGLFHRLFRRQHQNNSKSSPTPKTSCNHLVNSNHISSNSTGSS
;
A
#
# COMPACT_ATOMS: atom_id res chain seq x y z
N LEU A 1 30.43 -18.37 10.57
CA LEU A 1 29.59 -17.15 10.76
C LEU A 1 30.12 -16.25 11.88
N LEU A 2 30.51 -16.77 13.05
CA LEU A 2 30.99 -15.96 14.18
C LEU A 2 32.49 -15.60 14.15
N THR A 3 33.16 -15.77 13.01
CA THR A 3 34.55 -15.33 12.82
C THR A 3 34.64 -13.83 13.05
N LYS A 4 35.51 -13.40 13.98
CA LYS A 4 35.64 -11.98 14.35
C LYS A 4 36.05 -11.12 13.15
N ASP A 5 37.08 -11.54 12.43
CA ASP A 5 37.50 -10.89 11.19
C ASP A 5 36.46 -11.10 10.08
N SER A 6 35.90 -10.00 9.56
CA SER A 6 34.91 -10.04 8.48
C SER A 6 35.51 -10.55 7.17
N LYS A 7 36.81 -10.30 6.92
CA LYS A 7 37.51 -10.78 5.71
C LYS A 7 37.73 -12.28 5.71
N GLN A 8 37.47 -12.97 6.82
CA GLN A 8 37.58 -14.43 6.94
C GLN A 8 36.24 -15.06 7.35
N ARG A 9 35.17 -14.26 7.40
CA ARG A 9 33.85 -14.72 7.82
C ARG A 9 33.17 -15.38 6.62
N LEU A 10 32.72 -16.62 6.82
CA LEU A 10 31.90 -17.37 5.85
C LEU A 10 30.76 -16.49 5.32
N GLY A 11 30.66 -16.37 4.00
CA GLY A 11 29.66 -15.54 3.32
C GLY A 11 30.08 -14.08 3.06
N CYS A 12 31.25 -13.67 3.51
CA CYS A 12 31.81 -12.33 3.23
C CYS A 12 32.90 -12.33 2.15
N GLN A 13 33.19 -13.49 1.54
CA GLN A 13 34.05 -13.60 0.36
C GLN A 13 33.29 -13.26 -0.92
N GLU A 14 33.97 -13.30 -2.07
CA GLU A 14 33.41 -13.00 -3.40
C GLU A 14 32.14 -13.81 -3.73
N GLU A 15 32.06 -15.05 -3.26
CA GLU A 15 30.92 -15.93 -3.54
C GLU A 15 29.68 -15.68 -2.67
N GLY A 16 29.81 -14.83 -1.64
CA GLY A 16 28.72 -14.43 -0.76
C GLY A 16 27.93 -15.62 -0.19
N ALA A 17 26.60 -15.56 -0.33
CA ALA A 17 25.72 -16.61 0.18
C ALA A 17 25.96 -18.00 -0.43
N THR A 18 26.58 -18.09 -1.62
CA THR A 18 26.85 -19.38 -2.28
C THR A 18 27.80 -20.24 -1.46
N GLU A 19 28.81 -19.63 -0.84
CA GLU A 19 29.73 -20.30 0.08
C GLU A 19 28.98 -20.89 1.29
N VAL A 20 28.06 -20.10 1.86
CA VAL A 20 27.22 -20.52 2.99
C VAL A 20 26.33 -21.70 2.58
N LYS A 21 25.69 -21.63 1.41
CA LYS A 21 24.81 -22.69 0.89
C LYS A 21 25.54 -24.03 0.68
N ARG A 22 26.85 -24.00 0.35
CA ARG A 22 27.66 -25.23 0.17
C ARG A 22 28.19 -25.81 1.47
N HIS A 23 28.05 -25.12 2.60
CA HIS A 23 28.58 -25.62 3.87
C HIS A 23 27.96 -26.99 4.23
N PRO A 24 28.73 -27.98 4.75
CA PRO A 24 28.24 -29.32 5.03
C PRO A 24 27.01 -29.41 5.95
N PHE A 25 26.77 -28.37 6.76
CA PHE A 25 25.54 -28.21 7.54
C PHE A 25 24.28 -28.30 6.66
N PHE A 26 24.31 -27.74 5.45
CA PHE A 26 23.21 -27.73 4.49
C PHE A 26 23.29 -28.85 3.46
N ARG A 27 24.08 -29.92 3.70
CA ARG A 27 24.27 -31.01 2.71
C ARG A 27 22.98 -31.65 2.19
N ASN A 28 21.92 -31.63 2.99
CA ASN A 28 20.61 -32.20 2.65
C ASN A 28 19.58 -31.13 2.23
N MET A 29 20.00 -29.87 2.06
CA MET A 29 19.12 -28.77 1.69
C MET A 29 19.17 -28.52 0.18
N ASN A 30 18.05 -28.64 -0.51
CA ASN A 30 17.92 -28.20 -1.89
C ASN A 30 17.45 -26.74 -1.92
N PHE A 31 18.39 -25.81 -2.08
CA PHE A 31 18.09 -24.37 -2.05
C PHE A 31 17.17 -23.89 -3.17
N LYS A 32 17.22 -24.50 -4.36
CA LYS A 32 16.30 -24.14 -5.45
C LYS A 32 14.85 -24.47 -5.09
N ARG A 33 14.63 -25.63 -4.45
CA ARG A 33 13.30 -26.02 -3.94
C ARG A 33 12.87 -25.16 -2.76
N LEU A 34 13.80 -24.81 -1.86
CA LEU A 34 13.52 -23.95 -0.72
C LEU A 34 13.04 -22.56 -1.17
N GLU A 35 13.76 -21.91 -2.10
CA GLU A 35 13.42 -20.59 -2.63
C GLU A 35 12.08 -20.57 -3.37
N ALA A 36 11.71 -21.69 -3.99
CA ALA A 36 10.42 -21.87 -4.66
C ALA A 36 9.29 -22.32 -3.71
N GLY A 37 9.53 -22.43 -2.39
CA GLY A 37 8.53 -22.86 -1.41
C GLY A 37 8.10 -24.33 -1.54
N MET A 38 8.94 -25.20 -2.12
CA MET A 38 8.64 -26.62 -2.41
C MET A 38 9.14 -27.60 -1.35
N LEU A 39 9.60 -27.10 -0.19
CA LEU A 39 10.00 -27.91 0.96
C LEU A 39 9.05 -27.58 2.10
N ASP A 40 8.41 -28.59 2.65
CA ASP A 40 7.55 -28.40 3.82
C ASP A 40 8.40 -27.95 5.02
N PRO A 41 7.93 -26.94 5.78
CA PRO A 41 8.63 -26.52 6.98
C PRO A 41 8.57 -27.66 8.03
N PRO A 42 9.63 -27.84 8.83
CA PRO A 42 9.65 -28.88 9.88
C PRO A 42 8.68 -28.59 11.03
N PHE A 43 8.13 -27.38 11.10
CA PHE A 43 7.17 -26.95 12.11
C PHE A 43 6.07 -26.12 11.45
N VAL A 44 4.82 -26.47 11.74
CA VAL A 44 3.63 -25.71 11.33
C VAL A 44 3.00 -25.12 12.61
N PRO A 45 2.91 -23.79 12.75
CA PRO A 45 2.30 -23.18 13.91
C PRO A 45 0.79 -23.51 14.00
N ASP A 46 0.27 -23.63 15.22
CA ASP A 46 -1.17 -23.80 15.44
C ASP A 46 -1.89 -22.51 15.03
N PRO A 47 -2.81 -22.56 14.04
CA PRO A 47 -3.54 -21.37 13.59
C PRO A 47 -4.43 -20.75 14.69
N ARG A 48 -4.65 -21.45 15.80
CA ARG A 48 -5.44 -20.98 16.94
C ARG A 48 -4.57 -20.38 18.05
N ALA A 49 -3.25 -20.48 17.95
CA ALA A 49 -2.31 -19.97 18.93
C ALA A 49 -1.77 -18.60 18.52
N VAL A 50 -1.62 -17.70 19.50
CA VAL A 50 -0.98 -16.41 19.32
C VAL A 50 0.45 -16.48 19.85
N TYR A 51 1.44 -16.31 18.98
CA TYR A 51 2.87 -16.40 19.31
C TYR A 51 3.44 -15.04 19.75
N CYS A 52 2.79 -14.39 20.71
CA CYS A 52 3.29 -13.17 21.35
C CYS A 52 2.93 -13.14 22.85
N LYS A 53 3.50 -12.18 23.59
CA LYS A 53 3.12 -11.93 24.99
C LYS A 53 1.73 -11.32 25.08
N ASP A 54 1.06 -11.49 26.21
CA ASP A 54 -0.19 -10.79 26.50
C ASP A 54 0.05 -9.27 26.47
N VAL A 55 -0.95 -8.50 26.03
CA VAL A 55 -0.90 -7.03 26.04
C VAL A 55 -0.66 -6.48 27.44
N LEU A 56 -1.12 -7.19 28.48
CA LEU A 56 -0.89 -6.81 29.88
C LEU A 56 0.55 -7.04 30.33
N ASP A 57 1.29 -7.92 29.66
CA ASP A 57 2.69 -8.23 29.94
C ASP A 57 3.67 -7.37 29.11
N ILE A 58 3.14 -6.54 28.20
CA ILE A 58 3.93 -5.61 27.40
C ILE A 58 4.06 -4.30 28.16
N GLU A 59 5.28 -3.96 28.54
CA GLU A 59 5.59 -2.71 29.22
C GLU A 59 5.17 -1.51 28.38
N GLN A 60 4.46 -0.57 29.00
CA GLN A 60 4.11 0.70 28.38
C GLN A 60 5.25 1.70 28.58
N PHE A 61 5.70 2.34 27.49
CA PHE A 61 6.57 3.51 27.59
C PHE A 61 5.78 4.72 28.10
N SER A 62 6.38 5.49 29.01
CA SER A 62 5.84 6.79 29.41
C SER A 62 5.76 7.72 28.22
N THR A 63 4.65 8.45 28.07
CA THR A 63 4.55 9.48 27.04
C THR A 63 5.47 10.65 27.36
N VAL A 64 6.28 11.05 26.38
CA VAL A 64 7.12 12.24 26.50
C VAL A 64 6.23 13.47 26.27
N LYS A 65 6.16 14.33 27.28
CA LYS A 65 5.42 15.60 27.20
C LYS A 65 6.29 16.70 26.58
N GLY A 66 5.66 17.66 25.92
CA GLY A 66 6.35 18.86 25.40
C GLY A 66 6.94 18.70 24.00
N VAL A 67 6.60 17.62 23.29
CA VAL A 67 6.89 17.50 21.85
C VAL A 67 5.83 18.29 21.08
N ASN A 68 6.26 19.25 20.27
CA ASN A 68 5.41 20.00 19.36
C ASN A 68 5.78 19.61 17.93
N LEU A 69 4.76 19.32 17.12
CA LEU A 69 4.94 19.10 15.70
C LEU A 69 4.91 20.43 14.98
N ASP A 70 5.79 20.60 13.99
CA ASP A 70 5.84 21.78 13.13
C ASP A 70 5.76 21.41 11.65
N HIS A 71 5.78 22.43 10.79
CA HIS A 71 5.69 22.27 9.33
C HIS A 71 6.75 21.36 8.71
N THR A 72 7.92 21.16 9.35
CA THR A 72 8.94 20.25 8.86
C THR A 72 8.56 18.78 9.07
N ASP A 73 7.70 18.50 10.06
CA ASP A 73 7.11 17.17 10.27
C ASP A 73 6.12 16.84 9.13
N ASP A 74 5.37 17.82 8.64
CA ASP A 74 4.45 17.62 7.49
C ASP A 74 5.21 17.23 6.21
N ASP A 75 6.38 17.85 5.98
CA ASP A 75 7.28 17.47 4.90
C ASP A 75 7.77 16.02 5.04
N PHE A 76 7.99 15.54 6.27
CA PHE A 76 8.32 14.14 6.52
C PHE A 76 7.12 13.22 6.30
N TYR A 77 5.94 13.56 6.82
CA TYR A 77 4.73 12.76 6.69
C TYR A 77 4.31 12.57 5.24
N SER A 78 4.44 13.62 4.42
CA SER A 78 4.16 13.56 2.98
C SER A 78 5.14 12.64 2.24
N LYS A 79 6.42 12.63 2.62
CA LYS A 79 7.43 11.72 2.04
C LYS A 79 7.25 10.27 2.49
N PHE A 80 6.84 10.06 3.74
CA PHE A 80 6.64 8.73 4.31
C PHE A 80 5.39 8.03 3.74
N SER A 81 4.28 8.77 3.61
CA SER A 81 2.96 8.25 3.26
C SER A 81 2.81 8.02 1.75
N THR A 82 3.59 7.07 1.21
CA THR A 82 3.63 6.77 -0.23
C THR A 82 2.39 6.04 -0.77
N GLY A 83 1.49 5.60 0.12
CA GLY A 83 0.28 4.87 -0.24
C GLY A 83 0.56 3.41 -0.59
N SER A 84 -0.16 2.87 -1.59
CA SER A 84 -0.03 1.47 -1.99
C SER A 84 1.30 1.21 -2.70
N VAL A 85 1.98 0.13 -2.31
CA VAL A 85 3.19 -0.34 -3.00
C VAL A 85 2.79 -1.24 -4.17
N PRO A 86 3.25 -0.98 -5.41
CA PRO A 86 2.68 -1.62 -6.60
C PRO A 86 2.67 -3.16 -6.60
N ILE A 87 3.81 -3.81 -6.29
CA ILE A 87 3.92 -5.28 -6.37
C ILE A 87 3.03 -5.97 -5.32
N PRO A 88 3.12 -5.66 -4.01
CA PRO A 88 2.23 -6.27 -3.01
C PRO A 88 0.75 -6.00 -3.29
N TRP A 89 0.38 -4.79 -3.71
CA TRP A 89 -1.01 -4.45 -3.99
C TRP A 89 -1.58 -5.20 -5.21
N GLN A 90 -0.79 -5.36 -6.28
CA GLN A 90 -1.21 -6.18 -7.42
C GLN A 90 -1.36 -7.65 -7.05
N ASN A 91 -0.43 -8.20 -6.25
CA ASN A 91 -0.55 -9.56 -5.74
C ASN A 91 -1.81 -9.73 -4.88
N GLU A 92 -2.12 -8.77 -4.00
CA GLU A 92 -3.35 -8.76 -3.20
C GLU A 92 -4.60 -8.81 -4.10
N MET A 93 -4.65 -7.99 -5.16
CA MET A 93 -5.78 -7.99 -6.12
C MET A 93 -5.93 -9.34 -6.84
N ILE A 94 -4.84 -10.06 -7.08
CA ILE A 94 -4.85 -11.38 -7.71
C ILE A 94 -5.27 -12.46 -6.70
N GLU A 95 -4.63 -12.51 -5.53
CA GLU A 95 -4.84 -13.53 -4.49
C GLU A 95 -6.24 -13.46 -3.86
N THR A 96 -6.83 -12.26 -3.81
CA THR A 96 -8.22 -12.05 -3.36
C THR A 96 -9.25 -12.21 -4.48
N GLU A 97 -8.83 -12.65 -5.67
CA GLU A 97 -9.64 -12.86 -6.88
C GLU A 97 -10.32 -11.59 -7.43
N CYS A 98 -10.10 -10.41 -6.82
CA CYS A 98 -10.65 -9.13 -7.29
C CYS A 98 -10.26 -8.83 -8.74
N PHE A 99 -9.01 -9.10 -9.12
CA PHE A 99 -8.57 -8.92 -10.51
C PHE A 99 -9.36 -9.81 -11.46
N LYS A 100 -9.59 -11.07 -11.11
CA LYS A 100 -10.34 -12.01 -11.97
C LYS A 100 -11.80 -11.61 -12.14
N GLU A 101 -12.42 -11.09 -11.08
CA GLU A 101 -13.82 -10.64 -11.10
C GLU A 101 -14.00 -9.31 -11.85
N LEU A 102 -13.06 -8.37 -11.69
CA LEU A 102 -13.19 -7.01 -12.23
C LEU A 102 -12.55 -6.83 -13.61
N ASN A 103 -11.50 -7.58 -13.94
CA ASN A 103 -10.79 -7.49 -15.22
C ASN A 103 -11.51 -8.29 -16.32
N VAL A 104 -12.75 -7.89 -16.61
CA VAL A 104 -13.61 -8.51 -17.62
C VAL A 104 -13.75 -7.61 -18.85
N PHE A 105 -13.85 -8.24 -20.02
CA PHE A 105 -14.09 -7.57 -21.30
C PHE A 105 -15.53 -7.76 -21.76
N GLY A 106 -15.93 -7.01 -22.80
CA GLY A 106 -17.23 -7.17 -23.42
C GLY A 106 -17.40 -8.56 -24.08
N PRO A 107 -18.64 -8.96 -24.41
CA PRO A 107 -18.92 -10.23 -25.07
C PRO A 107 -18.06 -10.45 -26.31
N ASN A 108 -17.62 -11.68 -26.55
CA ASN A 108 -16.76 -12.05 -27.69
C ASN A 108 -15.43 -11.28 -27.78
N GLY A 109 -14.87 -10.84 -26.64
CA GLY A 109 -13.60 -10.11 -26.59
C GLY A 109 -13.71 -8.66 -27.06
N THR A 110 -14.92 -8.09 -27.06
CA THR A 110 -15.15 -6.68 -27.38
C THR A 110 -14.70 -5.77 -26.23
N LEU A 111 -14.57 -4.47 -26.51
CA LEU A 111 -14.26 -3.49 -25.47
C LEU A 111 -15.37 -3.44 -24.42
N SER A 112 -14.99 -3.41 -23.15
CA SER A 112 -15.90 -3.06 -22.07
C SER A 112 -16.29 -1.57 -22.16
N PRO A 113 -17.42 -1.14 -21.54
CA PRO A 113 -17.88 0.24 -21.61
C PRO A 113 -16.84 1.28 -21.16
N ASP A 114 -16.03 0.95 -20.14
CA ASP A 114 -14.97 1.81 -19.60
C ASP A 114 -13.78 2.00 -20.58
N LEU A 115 -13.57 1.06 -21.50
CA LEU A 115 -12.55 1.15 -22.54
C LEU A 115 -13.05 1.81 -23.84
N ASN A 116 -14.37 2.00 -23.98
CA ASN A 116 -14.96 2.61 -25.17
C ASN A 116 -14.79 4.13 -25.20
N ARG A 117 -13.76 4.60 -25.92
CA ARG A 117 -13.45 6.04 -26.07
C ARG A 117 -14.57 6.89 -26.68
N SER A 118 -15.51 6.28 -27.40
CA SER A 118 -16.64 7.00 -28.02
C SER A 118 -17.78 7.31 -27.05
N GLN A 119 -17.79 6.69 -25.87
CA GLN A 119 -18.82 6.85 -24.86
C GLN A 119 -18.19 7.40 -23.57
N PRO A 120 -18.14 8.73 -23.38
CA PRO A 120 -17.67 9.29 -22.12
C PRO A 120 -18.62 8.93 -20.97
N PRO A 121 -18.13 8.86 -19.72
CA PRO A 121 -18.96 8.55 -18.57
C PRO A 121 -20.08 9.58 -18.42
N GLU A 122 -21.28 9.11 -18.04
CA GLU A 122 -22.41 9.99 -17.81
C GLU A 122 -22.08 11.01 -16.71
N PRO A 123 -22.43 12.30 -16.88
CA PRO A 123 -22.22 13.30 -15.84
C PRO A 123 -23.04 12.94 -14.59
N PRO A 124 -22.55 13.31 -13.38
CA PRO A 124 -23.28 13.06 -12.15
C PRO A 124 -24.71 13.59 -12.24
N LYS A 125 -25.70 12.76 -11.90
CA LYS A 125 -27.11 13.12 -11.96
C LYS A 125 -27.34 14.38 -11.14
N LYS A 126 -27.78 15.46 -11.79
CA LYS A 126 -28.11 16.72 -11.12
C LYS A 126 -29.33 16.50 -10.24
N GLY A 127 -29.14 16.53 -8.92
CA GLY A 127 -30.23 16.45 -7.95
C GLY A 127 -31.28 17.55 -8.18
N LEU A 128 -32.50 17.32 -7.71
CA LEU A 128 -33.67 18.20 -7.86
C LEU A 128 -33.40 19.67 -7.48
N PHE A 129 -32.43 19.94 -6.62
CA PHE A 129 -32.06 21.28 -6.17
C PHE A 129 -31.22 22.09 -7.17
N HIS A 130 -30.64 21.47 -8.21
CA HIS A 130 -29.91 22.21 -9.24
C HIS A 130 -30.82 23.20 -9.98
N ARG A 131 -32.14 22.95 -10.05
CA ARG A 131 -33.11 23.89 -10.63
C ARG A 131 -33.47 25.03 -9.69
N LEU A 132 -33.42 24.81 -8.37
CA LEU A 132 -33.81 25.78 -7.35
C LEU A 132 -32.71 26.81 -7.07
N PHE A 133 -31.43 26.44 -7.19
CA PHE A 133 -30.32 27.37 -6.96
C PHE A 133 -29.74 28.01 -8.24
N ARG A 134 -30.30 27.73 -9.43
CA ARG A 134 -29.87 28.33 -10.72
C ARG A 134 -30.55 29.67 -10.99
N ARG A 135 -30.58 30.57 -10.01
CA ARG A 135 -31.10 31.93 -10.18
C ARG A 135 -30.28 32.93 -9.37
N GLN A 136 -29.08 33.23 -9.85
CA GLN A 136 -28.54 34.59 -9.96
C GLN A 136 -27.20 34.57 -10.70
N HIS A 137 -26.88 35.66 -11.41
CA HIS A 137 -25.77 35.90 -12.34
C HIS A 137 -25.89 35.37 -13.77
N GLN A 138 -26.74 36.01 -14.57
CA GLN A 138 -26.31 36.45 -15.90
C GLN A 138 -25.98 37.94 -15.81
N ASN A 139 -24.73 38.31 -16.13
CA ASN A 139 -24.38 39.47 -16.94
C ASN A 139 -22.87 39.51 -17.23
N ASN A 140 -22.53 39.41 -18.53
CA ASN A 140 -21.33 39.86 -19.27
C ASN A 140 -19.93 39.55 -18.65
N SER A 141 -19.02 38.81 -19.28
CA SER A 141 -18.33 39.16 -20.54
C SER A 141 -17.33 38.05 -20.96
N LYS A 142 -17.17 37.88 -22.27
CA LYS A 142 -16.13 37.16 -23.06
C LYS A 142 -14.82 36.71 -22.38
N SER A 143 -14.46 35.43 -22.53
CA SER A 143 -13.08 34.97 -22.88
C SER A 143 -13.06 33.49 -23.31
N SER A 144 -12.12 33.17 -24.21
CA SER A 144 -11.92 31.93 -24.99
C SER A 144 -11.41 30.73 -24.17
N PRO A 145 -11.55 29.48 -24.66
CA PRO A 145 -11.05 28.31 -23.94
C PRO A 145 -9.58 28.01 -24.27
N THR A 146 -8.76 27.83 -23.24
CA THR A 146 -7.47 27.11 -23.33
C THR A 146 -7.62 25.75 -22.65
N PRO A 147 -7.01 24.66 -23.17
CA PRO A 147 -7.13 23.36 -22.55
C PRO A 147 -6.06 23.23 -21.46
N LYS A 148 -6.47 23.21 -20.18
CA LYS A 148 -5.62 22.72 -19.10
C LYS A 148 -6.05 21.31 -18.75
N THR A 149 -5.20 20.35 -19.10
CA THR A 149 -5.20 19.00 -18.58
C THR A 149 -5.13 19.07 -17.05
N SER A 150 -6.21 18.67 -16.37
CA SER A 150 -6.22 18.50 -14.92
C SER A 150 -6.29 17.01 -14.64
N CYS A 151 -5.15 16.43 -14.28
CA CYS A 151 -5.10 15.11 -13.67
C CYS A 151 -5.74 15.23 -12.28
N ASN A 152 -6.90 14.59 -12.09
CA ASN A 152 -7.54 14.51 -10.79
C ASN A 152 -6.78 13.47 -9.94
N HIS A 153 -5.79 13.91 -9.16
CA HIS A 153 -5.38 13.18 -7.97
C HIS A 153 -6.45 13.41 -6.90
N LEU A 154 -7.38 12.47 -6.73
CA LEU A 154 -8.15 12.38 -5.49
C LEU A 154 -7.22 11.82 -4.40
N VAL A 155 -6.58 12.71 -3.65
CA VAL A 155 -6.04 12.37 -2.33
C VAL A 155 -7.21 12.43 -1.36
N ASN A 156 -7.67 11.26 -0.92
CA ASN A 156 -8.69 11.16 0.11
C ASN A 156 -8.04 11.41 1.48
N SER A 157 -7.87 12.67 1.86
CA SER A 157 -7.45 13.03 3.23
C SER A 157 -8.62 12.80 4.18
N ASN A 158 -8.64 11.64 4.83
CA ASN A 158 -9.45 11.44 6.02
C ASN A 158 -8.76 12.18 7.18
N HIS A 159 -9.21 13.40 7.44
CA HIS A 159 -8.83 14.18 8.61
C HIS A 159 -9.41 13.49 9.86
N ILE A 160 -8.59 12.76 10.62
CA ILE A 160 -8.97 12.26 11.95
C ILE A 160 -8.73 13.40 12.93
N SER A 161 -9.80 14.12 13.28
CA SER A 161 -9.79 15.09 14.37
C SER A 161 -9.75 14.35 15.70
N SER A 162 -8.60 14.37 16.37
CA SER A 162 -8.44 13.89 17.75
C SER A 162 -9.03 14.91 18.72
N ASN A 163 -10.28 14.69 19.14
CA ASN A 163 -10.87 15.39 20.29
C ASN A 163 -10.29 14.82 21.59
N SER A 164 -9.40 15.56 22.23
CA SER A 164 -8.97 15.34 23.61
C SER A 164 -9.89 16.08 24.58
N THR A 165 -10.94 15.41 25.06
CA THR A 165 -11.65 15.84 26.28
C THR A 165 -11.20 14.95 27.43
N GLY A 166 -10.13 15.38 28.11
CA GLY A 166 -9.81 14.88 29.45
C GLY A 166 -10.56 15.72 30.48
N SER A 167 -11.44 15.08 31.25
CA SER A 167 -12.01 15.65 32.46
C SER A 167 -11.75 14.68 33.61
N SER A 168 -11.04 15.21 34.61
CA SER A 168 -10.87 14.80 36.02
C SER A 168 -10.26 13.44 36.33
#